data_AF-A0AAV4BBF0-F1
#
_entry.id   AF-A0AAV4BBF0-F1
#
_cell.length_a   1.000
_cell.length_b   1.000
_cell.length_c   1.000
_cell.angle_alpha   90.00
_cell.angle_beta   90.00
_cell.angle_gamma   90.00
#
_symmetry.space_group_name_H-M   'P 1'
#
loop_
_entity.id
_entity.type
_entity.pdbx_description
1 polymer ?
#
loop_
_entity_poly.entity_id
_entity_poly.type
_entity_poly.pdbx_seq_one_letter_code
_entity_poly.pdbx_strand_id
1 'polypeptide(L)'
;MARPFIITITTLLLVIWMASSVKSAPMSSKPKVILVSMDGFRHDYLSKVNNTPNFDMMLREGVTMPWIRNTFTTLTFPCHFTMVTGLYEESHGIVANNMYDSKTDRNRFRMSTTDDDWWTGHETIWTSAQKAGLKAGVYFWVGSASKIQGTRPERWFPYDGRVPFEARVDTLVKWMSEDDFDLGLIYFNEPDHTGHDSGPEGHATLKEVERMDGILGRLLQKLNDTNLLDTVNIIVTSDHGMAATDSDTKLIDLRDYVNDTLVADVIQQGAMASLIPQEGKASSLLYC
;
A
#
# COMPACT_ATOMS: atom_id res chain seq x y z
N MET A 1 -63.73 -47.34 19.67
CA MET A 1 -62.52 -46.75 20.30
C MET A 1 -61.30 -47.38 19.67
N ALA A 2 -60.59 -46.69 18.76
CA ALA A 2 -59.16 -46.83 18.48
C ALA A 2 -58.76 -46.14 17.16
N ARG A 3 -57.59 -45.47 17.22
CA ARG A 3 -56.77 -44.81 16.17
C ARG A 3 -57.22 -43.39 15.78
N PRO A 4 -56.29 -42.41 15.65
CA PRO A 4 -54.88 -42.54 15.23
C PRO A 4 -53.85 -41.78 16.12
N PHE A 5 -52.65 -42.35 16.36
CA PHE A 5 -51.55 -41.60 17.01
C PHE A 5 -50.13 -42.03 16.58
N ILE A 6 -49.99 -42.77 15.48
CA ILE A 6 -48.70 -43.40 15.11
C ILE A 6 -47.96 -42.67 13.97
N ILE A 7 -48.61 -41.77 13.21
CA ILE A 7 -47.98 -41.17 12.01
C ILE A 7 -47.07 -39.97 12.34
N THR A 8 -47.22 -39.34 13.52
CA THR A 8 -46.51 -38.09 13.85
C THR A 8 -45.09 -38.30 14.41
N ILE A 9 -44.73 -39.51 14.87
CA ILE A 9 -43.42 -39.78 15.49
C ILE A 9 -42.37 -40.18 14.44
N THR A 10 -42.77 -40.81 13.33
CA THR A 10 -41.85 -41.25 12.27
C THR A 10 -41.31 -40.10 11.40
N THR A 11 -42.07 -39.03 11.22
CA THR A 11 -41.60 -37.83 10.47
C THR A 11 -40.64 -36.95 11.28
N LEU A 12 -40.78 -36.92 12.61
CA LEU A 12 -39.89 -36.13 13.47
C LEU A 12 -38.48 -36.75 13.57
N LEU A 13 -38.37 -38.08 13.55
CA LEU A 13 -37.08 -38.78 13.59
C LEU A 13 -36.27 -38.66 12.29
N LEU A 14 -36.93 -38.52 11.13
CA LEU A 14 -36.24 -38.35 9.84
C LEU A 14 -35.60 -36.96 9.69
N VAL A 15 -36.22 -35.93 10.27
CA VAL A 15 -35.71 -34.55 10.27
C VAL A 15 -34.49 -34.41 11.20
N ILE A 16 -34.49 -35.13 12.33
CA ILE A 16 -33.37 -35.14 13.27
C ILE A 16 -32.15 -35.91 12.71
N TRP A 17 -32.38 -36.92 11.86
CA TRP A 17 -31.28 -37.66 11.22
C TRP A 17 -30.62 -36.88 10.06
N MET A 18 -31.38 -36.07 9.31
CA MET A 18 -30.77 -35.16 8.30
C MET A 18 -30.04 -33.97 8.92
N ALA A 19 -30.36 -33.55 10.15
CA ALA A 19 -29.64 -32.48 10.83
C ALA A 19 -28.26 -32.89 11.38
N SER A 20 -27.92 -34.18 11.33
CA SER A 20 -26.71 -34.73 11.98
C SER A 20 -25.50 -34.89 11.05
N SER A 21 -25.55 -34.42 9.80
CA SER A 21 -24.47 -34.65 8.81
C SER A 21 -23.90 -33.38 8.16
N VAL A 22 -24.19 -32.19 8.68
CA VAL A 22 -23.36 -31.03 8.35
C VAL A 22 -22.13 -31.11 9.27
N LYS A 23 -21.09 -31.80 8.81
CA LYS A 23 -19.74 -31.55 9.34
C LYS A 23 -19.47 -30.08 9.05
N SER A 24 -19.57 -29.21 10.06
CA SER A 24 -18.92 -27.92 9.93
C SER A 24 -17.44 -28.21 9.71
N ALA A 25 -16.91 -27.77 8.57
CA ALA A 25 -15.47 -27.73 8.41
C ALA A 25 -14.94 -26.91 9.61
N PRO A 26 -13.86 -27.36 10.29
CA PRO A 26 -13.27 -26.55 11.34
C PRO A 26 -12.77 -25.27 10.67
N MET A 27 -13.53 -24.19 10.78
CA MET A 27 -13.10 -22.85 10.38
C MET A 27 -12.18 -22.34 11.48
N SER A 28 -10.99 -22.93 11.52
CA SER A 28 -9.84 -22.36 12.20
C SER A 28 -8.87 -21.81 11.14
N SER A 29 -9.39 -21.12 10.13
CA SER A 29 -8.52 -20.32 9.26
C SER A 29 -8.25 -19.01 9.98
N LYS A 30 -7.00 -18.80 10.37
CA LYS A 30 -6.52 -17.48 10.80
C LYS A 30 -7.02 -16.45 9.77
N PRO A 31 -7.59 -15.30 10.20
CA PRO A 31 -8.08 -14.31 9.26
C PRO A 31 -6.93 -13.82 8.37
N LYS A 32 -7.09 -13.95 7.05
CA LYS A 32 -6.10 -13.51 6.07
C LYS A 32 -6.34 -12.03 5.72
N VAL A 33 -5.27 -11.30 5.43
CA VAL A 33 -5.32 -9.89 5.02
C VAL A 33 -4.48 -9.67 3.78
N ILE A 34 -5.02 -8.96 2.80
CA ILE A 34 -4.28 -8.43 1.66
C ILE A 34 -4.39 -6.91 1.67
N LEU A 35 -3.24 -6.24 1.72
CA LEU A 35 -3.13 -4.79 1.59
C LEU A 35 -2.56 -4.44 0.21
N VAL A 36 -3.38 -3.77 -0.59
CA VAL A 36 -3.08 -3.34 -1.95
C VAL A 36 -2.85 -1.83 -1.94
N SER A 37 -1.66 -1.40 -2.37
CA SER A 37 -1.37 0.01 -2.60
C SER A 37 -1.31 0.30 -4.11
N MET A 38 -2.07 1.29 -4.54
CA MET A 38 -2.01 1.87 -5.88
C MET A 38 -1.52 3.31 -5.73
N ASP A 39 -0.26 3.52 -6.07
CA ASP A 39 0.47 4.78 -5.85
C ASP A 39 -0.25 5.97 -6.49
N GLY A 40 -0.33 7.08 -5.75
CA GLY A 40 -0.90 8.33 -6.26
C GLY A 40 -2.38 8.25 -6.66
N PHE A 41 -3.10 7.20 -6.27
CA PHE A 41 -4.53 7.04 -6.55
C PHE A 41 -5.33 8.05 -5.73
N ARG A 42 -5.54 9.22 -6.33
CA ARG A 42 -6.24 10.36 -5.72
C ARG A 42 -7.70 10.01 -5.42
N HIS A 43 -8.18 10.50 -4.28
CA HIS A 43 -9.49 10.12 -3.70
C HIS A 43 -10.70 10.32 -4.64
N ASP A 44 -10.62 11.20 -5.64
CA ASP A 44 -11.71 11.55 -6.55
C ASP A 44 -11.62 10.85 -7.92
N TYR A 45 -10.60 10.03 -8.17
CA TYR A 45 -10.38 9.42 -9.49
C TYR A 45 -11.54 8.55 -9.97
N LEU A 46 -12.17 7.78 -9.09
CA LEU A 46 -13.33 6.96 -9.45
C LEU A 46 -14.53 7.79 -9.91
N SER A 47 -14.62 9.07 -9.52
CA SER A 47 -15.67 9.98 -10.01
C SER A 47 -15.36 10.60 -11.37
N LYS A 48 -14.14 10.41 -11.89
CA LYS A 48 -13.64 11.02 -13.13
C LYS A 48 -13.54 10.04 -14.30
N VAL A 49 -13.81 8.77 -14.06
CA VAL A 49 -13.81 7.69 -15.06
C VAL A 49 -15.16 7.00 -15.06
N ASN A 50 -15.47 6.27 -16.14
CA ASN A 50 -16.79 5.66 -16.31
C ASN A 50 -16.77 4.14 -16.27
N ASN A 51 -15.59 3.51 -16.32
CA ASN A 51 -15.46 2.06 -16.42
C ASN A 51 -14.56 1.50 -15.33
N THR A 52 -15.12 1.36 -14.12
CA THR A 52 -14.45 0.79 -12.96
C THR A 52 -15.32 -0.24 -12.22
N PRO A 53 -15.84 -1.28 -12.90
CA PRO A 53 -16.81 -2.20 -12.31
C PRO A 53 -16.30 -2.96 -11.07
N ASN A 54 -14.99 -3.19 -10.94
CA ASN A 54 -14.41 -3.92 -9.82
C ASN A 54 -14.31 -3.04 -8.58
N PHE A 55 -13.87 -1.79 -8.74
CA PHE A 55 -13.97 -0.79 -7.68
C PHE A 55 -15.42 -0.52 -7.31
N ASP A 56 -16.32 -0.38 -8.30
CA ASP A 56 -17.74 -0.14 -8.04
C ASP A 56 -18.36 -1.29 -7.22
N MET A 57 -17.94 -2.53 -7.47
CA MET A 57 -18.32 -3.68 -6.64
C MET A 57 -17.81 -3.51 -5.20
N MET A 58 -16.51 -3.24 -5.01
CA MET A 58 -15.95 -3.03 -3.66
C MET A 58 -16.62 -1.87 -2.91
N LEU A 59 -16.98 -0.79 -3.62
CA LEU A 59 -17.69 0.36 -3.03
C LEU A 59 -19.12 0.00 -2.60
N ARG A 60 -19.81 -0.88 -3.34
CA ARG A 60 -21.18 -1.32 -3.02
C ARG A 60 -21.22 -2.37 -1.92
N GLU A 61 -20.25 -3.28 -1.89
CA GLU A 61 -20.28 -4.48 -1.05
C GLU A 61 -19.32 -4.41 0.15
N GLY A 62 -18.38 -3.47 0.13
CA GLY A 62 -17.37 -3.28 1.16
C GLY A 62 -17.59 -2.05 2.04
N VAL A 63 -16.50 -1.62 2.69
CA VAL A 63 -16.44 -0.39 3.49
C VAL A 63 -15.57 0.62 2.77
N THR A 64 -16.08 1.84 2.60
CA THR A 64 -15.38 2.91 1.89
C THR A 64 -15.34 4.19 2.71
N MET A 65 -14.30 4.99 2.50
CA MET A 65 -14.15 6.34 3.04
C MET A 65 -13.98 7.32 1.88
N PRO A 66 -14.58 8.53 1.93
CA PRO A 66 -14.48 9.49 0.83
C PRO A 66 -13.04 9.93 0.52
N TRP A 67 -12.17 9.90 1.53
CA TRP A 67 -10.74 10.18 1.45
C TRP A 67 -10.04 9.72 2.75
N ILE A 68 -8.72 9.57 2.69
CA ILE A 68 -7.85 9.29 3.84
C ILE A 68 -6.94 10.50 4.04
N ARG A 69 -6.69 10.90 5.29
CA ARG A 69 -5.71 11.94 5.60
C ARG A 69 -4.31 11.32 5.60
N ASN A 70 -3.47 11.75 4.67
CA ASN A 70 -2.06 11.37 4.63
C ASN A 70 -1.29 12.07 5.75
N THR A 71 -0.14 11.49 6.08
CA THR A 71 0.88 12.15 6.89
C THR A 71 1.64 13.19 6.07
N PHE A 72 2.43 14.03 6.72
CA PHE A 72 3.29 15.00 6.04
C PHE A 72 4.74 14.53 6.17
N THR A 73 5.43 14.25 5.07
CA THR A 73 5.18 14.75 3.71
C THR A 73 4.42 13.74 2.82
N THR A 74 3.52 14.22 1.97
CA THR A 74 2.78 13.39 1.00
C THR A 74 3.67 12.93 -0.15
N LEU A 75 4.59 12.02 0.15
CA LEU A 75 5.55 11.40 -0.76
C LEU A 75 5.50 9.88 -0.58
N THR A 76 5.88 9.16 -1.63
CA THR A 76 5.76 7.70 -1.69
C THR A 76 6.38 6.96 -0.52
N PHE A 77 7.68 7.16 -0.27
CA PHE A 77 8.40 6.39 0.75
C PHE A 77 7.91 6.69 2.17
N PRO A 78 7.77 7.97 2.57
CA PRO A 78 7.23 8.34 3.87
C PRO A 78 5.85 7.75 4.13
N CYS A 79 4.88 8.00 3.25
CA CYS A 79 3.50 7.53 3.42
C CYS A 79 3.40 5.99 3.45
N HIS A 80 4.10 5.29 2.55
CA HIS A 80 4.10 3.83 2.57
C HIS A 80 4.72 3.25 3.83
N PHE A 81 5.74 3.89 4.39
CA PHE A 81 6.38 3.42 5.61
C PHE A 81 5.55 3.74 6.87
N THR A 82 4.86 4.88 6.89
CA THR A 82 3.78 5.18 7.85
C THR A 82 2.74 4.06 7.87
N MET A 83 2.23 3.63 6.70
CA MET A 83 1.17 2.62 6.63
C MET A 83 1.54 1.29 7.30
N VAL A 84 2.82 0.91 7.27
CA VAL A 84 3.28 -0.40 7.78
C VAL A 84 3.89 -0.31 9.16
N THR A 85 4.10 0.89 9.71
CA THR A 85 4.63 1.09 11.07
C THR A 85 3.62 1.74 12.02
N GLY A 86 2.62 2.46 11.49
CA GLY A 86 1.68 3.26 12.27
C GLY A 86 2.28 4.53 12.87
N LEU A 87 3.47 4.93 12.44
CA LEU A 87 4.21 6.07 12.99
C LEU A 87 4.26 7.24 12.00
N TYR A 88 4.50 8.44 12.52
CA TYR A 88 4.84 9.60 11.71
C TYR A 88 6.27 9.53 11.18
N GLU A 89 6.53 10.31 10.15
CA GLU A 89 7.80 10.43 9.43
C GLU A 89 8.97 10.74 10.35
N GLU A 90 8.78 11.69 11.27
CA GLU A 90 9.78 12.09 12.26
C GLU A 90 10.14 10.97 13.24
N SER A 91 9.25 9.99 13.42
CA SER A 91 9.45 8.84 14.32
C SER A 91 10.06 7.66 13.58
N HIS A 92 9.55 7.29 12.40
CA HIS A 92 10.08 6.15 11.65
C HIS A 92 11.32 6.48 10.81
N GLY A 93 11.69 7.76 10.68
CA GLY A 93 12.96 8.22 10.09
C GLY A 93 13.01 8.29 8.56
N ILE A 94 11.91 7.97 7.88
CA ILE A 94 11.80 8.06 6.41
C ILE A 94 10.99 9.32 6.08
N VAL A 95 11.64 10.47 6.12
CA VAL A 95 10.99 11.79 6.03
C VAL A 95 10.78 12.30 4.59
N ALA A 96 11.47 11.72 3.60
CA ALA A 96 11.30 12.04 2.19
C ALA A 96 11.83 10.92 1.27
N ASN A 97 11.51 11.01 -0.03
CA ASN A 97 12.06 10.09 -1.04
C ASN A 97 13.57 10.29 -1.25
N ASN A 98 14.08 11.49 -0.96
CA ASN A 98 15.50 11.82 -0.91
C ASN A 98 15.80 12.48 0.43
N MET A 99 16.80 11.98 1.16
CA MET A 99 17.13 12.46 2.50
C MET A 99 18.63 12.60 2.68
N TYR A 100 19.00 13.37 3.71
CA TYR A 100 20.37 13.59 4.15
C TYR A 100 20.41 13.40 5.66
N ASP A 101 21.41 12.67 6.16
CA ASP A 101 21.65 12.52 7.59
C ASP A 101 23.04 13.07 7.93
N SER A 102 23.06 14.15 8.71
CA SER A 102 24.31 14.82 9.10
C SER A 102 25.08 14.11 10.21
N LYS A 103 24.45 13.16 10.90
CA LYS A 103 25.02 12.48 12.07
C LYS A 103 25.72 11.17 11.73
N THR A 104 25.46 10.63 10.54
CA THR A 104 26.12 9.44 10.03
C THR A 104 27.03 9.82 8.87
N ASP A 105 28.07 9.04 8.58
CA ASP A 105 28.88 9.21 7.35
C ASP A 105 28.06 8.98 6.05
N ARG A 106 26.73 8.88 6.16
CA ARG A 106 25.79 8.52 5.10
C ARG A 106 25.28 9.80 4.45
N ASN A 107 26.01 10.21 3.43
CA ASN A 107 25.76 11.49 2.81
C ASN A 107 24.39 11.59 2.13
N ARG A 108 23.74 10.52 1.64
CA ARG A 108 22.45 10.67 0.93
C ARG A 108 21.65 9.36 0.87
N PHE A 109 20.35 9.47 1.13
CA PHE A 109 19.34 8.46 0.80
C PHE A 109 18.61 8.85 -0.48
N ARG A 110 18.31 7.86 -1.31
CA ARG A 110 17.42 7.96 -2.48
C ARG A 110 16.54 6.71 -2.51
N MET A 111 15.47 6.74 -3.30
CA MET A 111 14.58 5.57 -3.46
C MET A 111 15.31 4.31 -3.98
N SER A 112 16.46 4.46 -4.65
CA SER A 112 17.32 3.36 -5.09
C SER A 112 18.35 2.89 -4.06
N THR A 113 18.44 3.53 -2.90
CA THR A 113 19.36 3.15 -1.83
C THR A 113 18.95 1.81 -1.22
N THR A 114 19.87 0.84 -1.24
CA THR A 114 19.65 -0.53 -0.73
C THR A 114 20.29 -0.78 0.62
N ASP A 115 20.91 0.24 1.21
CA ASP A 115 21.61 0.11 2.48
C ASP A 115 20.61 -0.02 3.65
N ASP A 116 20.69 -1.15 4.36
CA ASP A 116 19.82 -1.52 5.48
C ASP A 116 19.89 -0.47 6.62
N ASP A 117 21.01 0.23 6.70
CA ASP A 117 21.35 1.22 7.71
C ASP A 117 20.41 2.45 7.77
N TRP A 118 19.73 2.78 6.66
CA TRP A 118 18.69 3.81 6.63
C TRP A 118 17.36 3.34 7.22
N TRP A 119 17.16 2.03 7.27
CA TRP A 119 15.92 1.39 7.70
C TRP A 119 15.96 1.03 9.19
N THR A 120 16.40 2.00 9.99
CA THR A 120 16.44 1.93 11.46
C THR A 120 15.09 2.21 12.12
N GLY A 121 14.05 2.30 11.30
CA GLY A 121 12.68 2.51 11.73
C GLY A 121 12.18 1.41 12.68
N HIS A 122 10.96 1.63 13.16
CA HIS A 122 10.33 0.76 14.13
C HIS A 122 9.77 -0.52 13.49
N GLU A 123 9.24 -1.38 14.34
CA GLU A 123 8.61 -2.63 13.93
C GLU A 123 7.55 -2.40 12.85
N THR A 124 7.63 -3.18 11.78
CA THR A 124 6.66 -3.16 10.68
C THR A 124 5.59 -4.22 10.87
N ILE A 125 4.45 -4.06 10.18
CA ILE A 125 3.32 -4.99 10.25
C ILE A 125 3.70 -6.43 9.87
N TRP A 126 4.61 -6.65 8.91
CA TRP A 126 5.11 -7.98 8.58
C TRP A 126 5.97 -8.57 9.70
N THR A 127 6.75 -7.74 10.38
CA THR A 127 7.54 -8.16 11.54
C THR A 127 6.62 -8.52 12.71
N SER A 128 5.59 -7.70 12.98
CA SER A 128 4.57 -7.99 14.00
C SER A 128 3.82 -9.29 13.70
N ALA A 129 3.40 -9.49 12.45
CA ALA A 129 2.74 -10.71 12.01
C ALA A 129 3.62 -11.95 12.26
N GLN A 130 4.89 -11.89 11.84
CA GLN A 130 5.85 -12.98 12.07
C GLN A 130 6.10 -13.26 13.55
N LYS A 131 6.20 -12.23 14.40
CA LYS A 131 6.31 -12.39 15.86
C LYS A 131 5.06 -13.05 16.47
N ALA A 132 3.89 -12.85 15.86
CA ALA A 132 2.64 -13.50 16.25
C ALA A 132 2.47 -14.92 15.66
N GLY A 133 3.48 -15.46 14.96
CA GLY A 133 3.40 -16.78 14.33
C GLY A 133 2.53 -16.81 13.08
N LEU A 134 2.38 -15.67 12.41
CA LEU A 134 1.72 -15.52 11.11
C LEU A 134 2.76 -15.41 9.99
N LYS A 135 2.44 -15.91 8.80
CA LYS A 135 3.31 -15.79 7.63
C LYS A 135 2.99 -14.52 6.85
N ALA A 136 4.03 -13.77 6.47
CA ALA A 136 3.90 -12.51 5.74
C ALA A 136 4.68 -12.52 4.42
N GLY A 137 4.00 -12.24 3.32
CA GLY A 137 4.57 -12.04 1.99
C GLY A 137 4.35 -10.61 1.51
N VAL A 138 5.40 -9.96 1.01
CA VAL A 138 5.36 -8.55 0.62
C VAL A 138 5.91 -8.37 -0.79
N TYR A 139 5.04 -7.97 -1.72
CA TYR A 139 5.39 -7.71 -3.11
C TYR A 139 5.59 -6.21 -3.32
N PHE A 140 6.86 -5.77 -3.32
CA PHE A 140 7.32 -4.42 -3.66
C PHE A 140 6.94 -3.27 -2.70
N TRP A 141 6.53 -3.55 -1.47
CA TRP A 141 6.31 -2.47 -0.51
C TRP A 141 7.61 -1.79 -0.07
N VAL A 142 7.56 -0.48 0.17
CA VAL A 142 8.68 0.32 0.68
C VAL A 142 9.28 -0.30 1.94
N GLY A 143 10.59 -0.49 1.96
CA GLY A 143 11.33 -1.08 3.09
C GLY A 143 11.34 -2.62 3.14
N SER A 144 10.48 -3.31 2.39
CA SER A 144 10.37 -4.79 2.44
C SER A 144 11.63 -5.54 2.01
N ALA A 145 12.44 -4.94 1.13
CA ALA A 145 13.70 -5.52 0.67
C ALA A 145 14.88 -5.26 1.63
N SER A 146 14.69 -4.41 2.62
CA SER A 146 15.71 -4.02 3.59
C SER A 146 15.52 -4.76 4.92
N LYS A 147 16.61 -4.98 5.67
CA LYS A 147 16.51 -5.51 7.04
C LYS A 147 16.09 -4.41 7.99
N ILE A 148 14.84 -4.44 8.42
CA ILE A 148 14.34 -3.56 9.49
C ILE A 148 14.39 -4.33 10.79
N GLN A 149 15.14 -3.79 11.77
CA GLN A 149 15.43 -4.47 13.04
C GLN A 149 16.01 -5.89 12.85
N GLY A 150 16.83 -6.07 11.81
CA GLY A 150 17.45 -7.35 11.47
C GLY A 150 16.53 -8.36 10.79
N THR A 151 15.29 -8.00 10.48
CA THR A 151 14.28 -8.92 9.90
C THR A 151 13.76 -8.44 8.54
N ARG A 152 13.21 -9.39 7.78
CA ARG A 152 12.52 -9.18 6.50
C ARG A 152 11.21 -9.98 6.49
N PRO A 153 10.27 -9.66 5.59
CA PRO A 153 9.16 -10.55 5.25
C PRO A 153 9.65 -11.97 4.91
N GLU A 154 8.80 -12.98 5.09
CA GLU A 154 9.13 -14.37 4.73
C GLU A 154 9.34 -14.52 3.22
N ARG A 155 8.56 -13.80 2.42
CA ARG A 155 8.84 -13.59 0.99
C ARG A 155 8.75 -12.13 0.63
N TRP A 156 9.72 -11.70 -0.16
CA TRP A 156 9.84 -10.34 -0.68
C TRP A 156 10.63 -10.38 -1.97
N PHE A 157 10.54 -9.30 -2.74
CA PHE A 157 11.35 -9.09 -3.93
C PHE A 157 12.01 -7.71 -3.88
N PRO A 158 13.25 -7.57 -4.38
CA PRO A 158 13.79 -6.24 -4.68
C PRO A 158 12.90 -5.58 -5.74
N TYR A 159 12.65 -4.27 -5.59
CA TYR A 159 11.76 -3.55 -6.49
C TYR A 159 12.27 -3.61 -7.94
N ASP A 160 11.36 -3.97 -8.86
CA ASP A 160 11.57 -3.87 -10.30
C ASP A 160 10.27 -3.44 -10.98
N GLY A 161 10.20 -2.15 -11.33
CA GLY A 161 9.03 -1.55 -11.98
C GLY A 161 8.65 -2.19 -13.33
N ARG A 162 9.55 -2.96 -13.96
CA ARG A 162 9.29 -3.65 -15.23
C ARG A 162 8.43 -4.91 -15.07
N VAL A 163 8.28 -5.43 -13.85
CA VAL A 163 7.47 -6.63 -13.60
C VAL A 163 5.99 -6.32 -13.88
N PRO A 164 5.33 -7.05 -14.79
CA PRO A 164 3.92 -6.87 -15.12
C PRO A 164 3.02 -6.99 -13.89
N PHE A 165 2.00 -6.14 -13.78
CA PHE A 165 1.10 -6.07 -12.63
C PHE A 165 0.35 -7.39 -12.41
N GLU A 166 -0.04 -8.04 -13.49
CA GLU A 166 -0.70 -9.34 -13.49
C GLU A 166 0.18 -10.41 -12.86
N ALA A 167 1.49 -10.40 -13.13
CA ALA A 167 2.43 -11.34 -12.54
C ALA A 167 2.61 -11.12 -11.03
N ARG A 168 2.52 -9.85 -10.58
CA ARG A 168 2.53 -9.50 -9.14
C ARG A 168 1.30 -10.10 -8.45
N VAL A 169 0.11 -9.89 -9.02
CA VAL A 169 -1.15 -10.46 -8.53
C VAL A 169 -1.10 -11.99 -8.48
N ASP A 170 -0.66 -12.62 -9.56
CA ASP A 170 -0.58 -14.09 -9.66
C ASP A 170 0.31 -14.68 -8.57
N THR A 171 1.46 -14.05 -8.33
CA THR A 171 2.41 -14.50 -7.33
C THR A 171 1.87 -14.30 -5.91
N LEU A 172 1.26 -13.14 -5.63
CA LEU A 172 0.66 -12.89 -4.33
C LEU A 172 -0.45 -13.88 -4.02
N VAL A 173 -1.39 -14.10 -4.95
CA VAL A 173 -2.49 -15.05 -4.73
C VAL A 173 -1.95 -16.46 -4.50
N LYS A 174 -0.93 -16.88 -5.26
CA LYS A 174 -0.25 -18.16 -5.03
C LYS A 174 0.29 -18.27 -3.61
N TRP A 175 0.95 -17.22 -3.10
CA TRP A 175 1.44 -17.21 -1.72
C TRP A 175 0.31 -17.35 -0.69
N MET A 176 -0.81 -16.67 -0.91
CA MET A 176 -1.96 -16.72 -0.01
C MET A 176 -2.68 -18.07 -0.04
N SER A 177 -2.81 -18.70 -1.23
CA SER A 177 -3.59 -19.92 -1.42
C SER A 177 -2.81 -21.22 -1.27
N GLU A 178 -1.57 -21.27 -1.75
CA GLU A 178 -0.76 -22.51 -1.76
C GLU A 178 0.25 -22.55 -0.62
N ASP A 179 0.92 -21.43 -0.34
CA ASP A 179 1.93 -21.33 0.72
C ASP A 179 1.34 -20.99 2.10
N ASP A 180 0.02 -20.78 2.14
CA ASP A 180 -0.80 -20.47 3.32
C ASP A 180 -0.32 -19.21 4.06
N PHE A 181 -0.05 -18.13 3.33
CA PHE A 181 0.28 -16.83 3.94
C PHE A 181 -0.95 -16.17 4.58
N ASP A 182 -0.71 -15.52 5.71
CA ASP A 182 -1.73 -14.83 6.50
C ASP A 182 -1.82 -13.34 6.14
N LEU A 183 -0.68 -12.73 5.80
CA LEU A 183 -0.56 -11.33 5.43
C LEU A 183 0.12 -11.18 4.06
N GLY A 184 -0.59 -10.57 3.12
CA GLY A 184 -0.08 -10.20 1.80
C GLY A 184 -0.05 -8.68 1.63
N LEU A 185 1.08 -8.11 1.22
CA LEU A 185 1.16 -6.71 0.79
C LEU A 185 1.55 -6.66 -0.69
N ILE A 186 0.96 -5.76 -1.47
CA ILE A 186 1.28 -5.60 -2.90
C ILE A 186 1.22 -4.14 -3.31
N TYR A 187 2.20 -3.72 -4.12
CA TYR A 187 2.35 -2.35 -4.61
C TYR A 187 2.29 -2.26 -6.15
N PHE A 188 1.61 -1.23 -6.62
CA PHE A 188 1.54 -0.80 -8.02
C PHE A 188 1.89 0.69 -8.11
N ASN A 189 2.75 1.05 -9.06
CA ASN A 189 3.25 2.42 -9.25
C ASN A 189 2.34 3.30 -10.13
N GLU A 190 1.08 2.89 -10.33
CA GLU A 190 0.09 3.60 -11.14
C GLU A 190 -1.15 3.84 -10.28
N PRO A 191 -1.88 4.95 -10.50
CA PRO A 191 -1.72 5.91 -11.59
C PRO A 191 -0.65 7.01 -11.38
N ASP A 192 0.13 6.97 -10.30
CA ASP A 192 1.14 7.98 -9.97
C ASP A 192 2.11 8.30 -11.12
N HIS A 193 2.76 7.29 -11.68
CA HIS A 193 3.77 7.46 -12.73
C HIS A 193 3.17 8.22 -13.93
N THR A 194 2.04 7.76 -14.46
CA THR A 194 1.40 8.44 -15.58
C THR A 194 0.85 9.82 -15.19
N GLY A 195 0.40 9.97 -13.94
CA GLY A 195 -0.04 11.24 -13.36
C GLY A 195 1.06 12.30 -13.33
N HIS A 196 2.31 11.91 -13.09
CA HIS A 196 3.46 12.82 -13.17
C HIS A 196 3.70 13.34 -14.59
N ASP A 197 3.56 12.49 -15.61
CA ASP A 197 3.82 12.87 -17.01
C ASP A 197 2.65 13.63 -17.64
N SER A 198 1.41 13.24 -17.32
CA SER A 198 0.20 13.73 -18.01
C SER A 198 -0.67 14.66 -17.15
N GLY A 199 -0.29 14.88 -15.89
CA GLY A 199 -1.10 15.59 -14.90
C GLY A 199 -2.25 14.74 -14.35
N PRO A 200 -2.83 15.13 -13.21
CA PRO A 200 -3.84 14.33 -12.52
C PRO A 200 -5.16 14.15 -13.29
N GLU A 201 -5.46 15.07 -14.22
CA GLU A 201 -6.67 15.04 -15.05
C GLU A 201 -6.37 14.69 -16.52
N GLY A 202 -5.12 14.31 -16.81
CA GLY A 202 -4.71 13.90 -18.14
C GLY A 202 -5.45 12.65 -18.60
N HIS A 203 -5.76 12.59 -19.89
CA HIS A 203 -6.44 11.43 -20.49
C HIS A 203 -5.68 10.11 -20.27
N ALA A 204 -4.35 10.14 -20.30
CA ALA A 204 -3.53 8.96 -20.02
C ALA A 204 -3.66 8.52 -18.55
N THR A 205 -3.64 9.45 -17.60
CA THR A 205 -3.82 9.19 -16.17
C THR A 205 -5.17 8.55 -15.88
N LEU A 206 -6.25 9.09 -16.46
CA LEU A 206 -7.60 8.54 -16.30
C LEU A 206 -7.73 7.15 -16.93
N LYS A 207 -7.03 6.86 -18.03
CA LYS A 207 -6.93 5.51 -18.58
C LYS A 207 -6.18 4.54 -17.67
N GLU A 208 -5.13 4.99 -16.99
CA GLU A 208 -4.45 4.15 -16.01
C GLU A 208 -5.35 3.84 -14.81
N VAL A 209 -6.21 4.77 -14.38
CA VAL A 209 -7.24 4.49 -13.36
C VAL A 209 -8.16 3.35 -13.81
N GLU A 210 -8.67 3.39 -15.05
CA GLU A 210 -9.49 2.30 -15.61
C GLU A 210 -8.70 0.98 -15.76
N ARG A 211 -7.40 1.05 -16.10
CA ARG A 211 -6.53 -0.14 -16.15
C ARG A 211 -6.32 -0.74 -14.76
N MET A 212 -6.15 0.08 -13.73
CA MET A 212 -5.99 -0.35 -12.36
C MET A 212 -7.25 -1.06 -11.82
N ASP A 213 -8.44 -0.69 -12.30
CA ASP A 213 -9.67 -1.47 -12.05
C ASP A 213 -9.57 -2.89 -12.60
N GLY A 214 -9.03 -3.05 -13.81
CA GLY A 214 -8.79 -4.37 -14.41
C GLY A 214 -7.80 -5.23 -13.59
N ILE A 215 -6.77 -4.61 -13.02
CA ILE A 215 -5.82 -5.29 -12.11
C ILE A 215 -6.51 -5.75 -10.83
N LEU A 216 -7.36 -4.89 -10.25
CA LEU A 216 -8.19 -5.27 -9.10
C LEU A 216 -9.14 -6.42 -9.46
N GLY A 217 -9.80 -6.37 -10.62
CA GLY A 217 -10.66 -7.45 -11.11
C GLY A 217 -9.92 -8.77 -11.25
N ARG A 218 -8.67 -8.75 -11.73
CA ARG A 218 -7.82 -9.95 -11.77
C ARG A 218 -7.57 -10.50 -10.36
N LEU A 219 -7.24 -9.64 -9.40
CA LEU A 219 -7.02 -10.06 -8.01
C LEU A 219 -8.26 -10.75 -7.45
N LEU A 220 -9.43 -10.10 -7.57
CA LEU A 220 -10.71 -10.62 -7.09
C LEU A 220 -11.05 -11.96 -7.74
N GLN A 221 -10.91 -12.06 -9.07
CA GLN A 221 -11.16 -13.30 -9.80
C GLN A 221 -10.25 -14.43 -9.33
N LYS A 222 -8.94 -14.18 -9.17
CA LYS A 222 -8.00 -15.22 -8.73
C LYS A 222 -8.22 -15.65 -7.29
N LEU A 223 -8.65 -14.74 -6.42
CA LEU A 223 -9.06 -15.08 -5.05
C LEU A 223 -10.33 -15.94 -5.07
N ASN A 224 -11.28 -15.65 -5.96
CA ASN A 224 -12.47 -16.46 -6.14
C ASN A 224 -12.12 -17.88 -6.64
N ASP A 225 -11.26 -17.98 -7.65
CA ASP A 225 -10.80 -19.25 -8.22
C ASP A 225 -10.07 -20.14 -7.20
N THR A 226 -9.52 -19.52 -6.15
CA THR A 226 -8.82 -20.21 -5.05
C THR A 226 -9.67 -20.37 -3.78
N ASN A 227 -10.97 -20.04 -3.85
CA ASN A 227 -11.92 -20.05 -2.71
C ASN A 227 -11.47 -19.16 -1.53
N LEU A 228 -10.66 -18.14 -1.80
CA LEU A 228 -10.19 -17.19 -0.79
C LEU A 228 -11.05 -15.94 -0.69
N LEU A 229 -11.78 -15.56 -1.76
CA LEU A 229 -12.48 -14.27 -1.84
C LEU A 229 -13.38 -13.99 -0.62
N ASP A 230 -14.14 -14.98 -0.16
CA ASP A 230 -15.06 -14.85 0.98
C ASP A 230 -14.39 -14.96 2.36
N THR A 231 -13.08 -15.20 2.41
CA THR A 231 -12.35 -15.49 3.66
C THR A 231 -11.17 -14.55 3.91
N VAL A 232 -10.77 -13.78 2.91
CA VAL A 232 -9.67 -12.81 3.00
C VAL A 232 -10.21 -11.39 3.15
N ASN A 233 -9.60 -10.60 4.02
CA ASN A 233 -9.87 -9.17 4.13
C ASN A 233 -9.00 -8.44 3.12
N ILE A 234 -9.60 -7.73 2.18
CA ILE A 234 -8.88 -6.96 1.15
C ILE A 234 -8.99 -5.47 1.49
N ILE A 235 -7.85 -4.82 1.64
CA ILE A 235 -7.75 -3.37 1.83
C ILE A 235 -7.09 -2.80 0.59
N VAL A 236 -7.80 -1.97 -0.17
CA VAL A 236 -7.24 -1.21 -1.29
C VAL A 236 -7.04 0.23 -0.85
N THR A 237 -5.84 0.76 -1.04
CA THR A 237 -5.45 2.08 -0.56
C THR A 237 -4.46 2.76 -1.50
N SER A 238 -4.12 4.00 -1.16
CA SER A 238 -3.11 4.83 -1.80
C SER A 238 -2.29 5.53 -0.72
N ASP A 239 -1.05 5.83 -1.04
CA ASP A 239 -0.11 6.55 -0.21
C ASP A 239 -0.26 8.07 -0.26
N HIS A 240 -0.70 8.63 -1.40
CA HIS A 240 -1.05 10.04 -1.57
C HIS A 240 -1.99 10.27 -2.77
N GLY A 241 -2.33 11.55 -3.00
CA GLY A 241 -3.01 11.99 -4.22
C GLY A 241 -2.04 12.58 -5.24
N MET A 242 -2.58 13.36 -6.17
CA MET A 242 -1.82 14.03 -7.22
C MET A 242 -2.36 15.44 -7.47
N ALA A 243 -1.46 16.40 -7.69
CA ALA A 243 -1.80 17.80 -7.95
C ALA A 243 -1.20 18.27 -9.27
N ALA A 244 -1.93 19.12 -9.99
CA ALA A 244 -1.41 19.76 -11.19
C ALA A 244 -0.39 20.82 -10.80
N THR A 245 0.73 20.86 -11.53
CA THR A 245 1.76 21.89 -11.39
C THR A 245 1.68 22.87 -12.56
N ASP A 246 2.04 24.12 -12.31
CA ASP A 246 2.16 25.17 -13.32
C ASP A 246 3.53 25.83 -13.16
N SER A 247 4.49 25.43 -13.99
CA SER A 247 5.86 25.95 -13.94
C SER A 247 5.97 27.38 -14.44
N ASP A 248 4.99 27.88 -15.20
CA ASP A 248 5.04 29.20 -15.81
C ASP A 248 4.63 30.27 -14.81
N THR A 249 3.67 29.97 -13.93
CA THR A 249 3.12 30.97 -13.00
C THR A 249 3.24 30.60 -11.51
N LYS A 250 3.52 29.33 -11.18
CA LYS A 250 3.55 28.83 -9.80
C LYS A 250 4.87 28.16 -9.42
N LEU A 251 5.93 28.44 -10.16
CA LEU A 251 7.29 28.04 -9.78
C LEU A 251 7.93 29.10 -8.90
N ILE A 252 8.43 28.69 -7.74
CA ILE A 252 9.30 29.52 -6.90
C ILE A 252 10.73 29.09 -7.21
N ASP A 253 11.49 29.96 -7.88
CA ASP A 253 12.93 29.77 -8.02
C ASP A 253 13.63 30.27 -6.75
N LEU A 254 14.17 29.35 -5.96
CA LEU A 254 14.82 29.71 -4.70
C LEU A 254 16.05 30.61 -4.91
N ARG A 255 16.64 30.65 -6.11
CA ARG A 255 17.78 31.53 -6.43
C ARG A 255 17.39 33.01 -6.42
N ASP A 256 16.11 33.33 -6.56
CA ASP A 256 15.61 34.70 -6.47
C ASP A 256 15.53 35.21 -5.02
N TYR A 257 15.57 34.30 -4.04
CA TYR A 257 15.35 34.59 -2.61
C TYR A 257 16.50 34.19 -1.72
N VAL A 258 17.31 33.22 -2.15
CA VAL A 258 18.37 32.60 -1.35
C VAL A 258 19.69 32.79 -2.08
N ASN A 259 20.67 33.37 -1.38
CA ASN A 259 22.03 33.48 -1.88
C ASN A 259 22.63 32.08 -2.04
N ASP A 260 22.95 31.70 -3.27
CA ASP A 260 23.46 30.38 -3.64
C ASP A 260 24.78 30.02 -2.91
N THR A 261 25.59 31.02 -2.57
CA THR A 261 26.81 30.83 -1.76
C THR A 261 26.53 30.36 -0.33
N LEU A 262 25.28 30.40 0.14
CA LEU A 262 24.87 29.88 1.45
C LEU A 262 24.36 28.44 1.38
N VAL A 263 24.09 27.90 0.18
CA VAL A 263 23.54 26.56 -0.02
C VAL A 263 24.68 25.60 -0.38
N ALA A 264 24.83 24.54 0.39
CA ALA A 264 25.75 23.43 0.08
C ALA A 264 25.10 22.40 -0.84
N ASP A 265 23.82 22.10 -0.62
CA ASP A 265 23.12 21.08 -1.38
C ASP A 265 21.60 21.28 -1.38
N VAL A 266 20.94 20.71 -2.39
CA VAL A 266 19.48 20.59 -2.46
C VAL A 266 19.13 19.10 -2.44
N ILE A 267 18.47 18.67 -1.37
CA ILE A 267 18.21 17.25 -1.12
C ILE A 267 16.91 16.81 -1.78
N GLN A 268 15.86 17.59 -1.62
CA GLN A 268 14.52 17.36 -2.15
C GLN A 268 13.99 18.65 -2.76
N GLN A 269 13.23 18.53 -3.84
CA GLN A 269 12.61 19.64 -4.58
C GLN A 269 11.13 19.33 -4.86
N GLY A 270 10.40 20.34 -5.33
CA GLY A 270 8.98 20.25 -5.65
C GLY A 270 8.13 21.00 -4.61
N ALA A 271 6.95 20.45 -4.29
CA ALA A 271 6.04 21.06 -3.32
C ALA A 271 6.64 21.19 -1.91
N MET A 272 7.67 20.42 -1.61
CA MET A 272 8.51 20.56 -0.42
C MET A 272 9.97 20.56 -0.86
N ALA A 273 10.69 21.61 -0.48
CA ALA A 273 12.12 21.74 -0.75
C ALA A 273 12.91 21.59 0.55
N SER A 274 14.03 20.86 0.48
CA SER A 274 14.98 20.71 1.59
C SER A 274 16.37 21.14 1.14
N LEU A 275 16.92 22.14 1.81
CA LEU A 275 18.24 22.71 1.54
C LEU A 275 19.21 22.33 2.67
N ILE A 276 20.46 22.04 2.29
CA ILE A 276 21.58 21.95 3.24
C ILE A 276 22.37 23.25 3.14
N PRO A 277 22.54 23.99 4.25
CA PRO A 277 23.38 25.18 4.25
C PRO A 277 24.87 24.81 4.16
N GLN A 278 25.68 25.74 3.68
CA GLN A 278 27.13 25.70 3.88
C GLN A 278 27.47 25.62 5.37
N GLU A 279 28.63 25.04 5.68
CA GLU A 279 29.07 24.86 7.06
C GLU A 279 29.07 26.20 7.82
N GLY A 280 28.40 26.22 8.99
CA GLY A 280 28.24 27.43 9.80
C GLY A 280 27.30 28.50 9.24
N LYS A 281 26.59 28.24 8.13
CA LYS A 281 25.69 29.21 7.46
C LYS A 281 24.19 28.96 7.67
N ALA A 282 23.82 27.98 8.50
CA ALA A 282 22.43 27.62 8.74
C ALA A 282 21.57 28.82 9.19
N SER A 283 22.05 29.62 10.15
CA SER A 283 21.33 30.82 10.60
C SER A 283 21.22 31.87 9.49
N SER A 284 22.26 32.07 8.69
CA SER A 284 22.22 33.03 7.57
C SER A 284 21.18 32.65 6.53
N LEU A 285 20.95 31.35 6.31
CA LEU A 285 19.93 30.85 5.39
C LEU A 285 18.49 31.14 5.86
N LEU A 286 18.26 31.18 7.19
CA LEU A 286 16.93 31.42 7.78
C LEU A 286 16.50 32.88 7.77
N TYR A 287 17.44 33.82 7.58
CA TYR A 287 17.20 35.27 7.60
C TYR A 287 17.52 35.94 6.26
N CYS A 288 17.49 35.17 5.16
CA CYS A 288 17.60 35.70 3.80
C CYS A 288 16.38 36.54 3.42
#